data_AF-A0AAU3H7T4-F1
#
_entry.id   AF-A0AAU3H7T4-F1
#
_cell.length_a   1.000
_cell.length_b   1.000
_cell.length_c   1.000
_cell.angle_alpha   90.00
_cell.angle_beta   90.00
_cell.angle_gamma   90.00
#
_symmetry.space_group_name_H-M   'P 1'
#
loop_
_entity.id
_entity.type
_entity.pdbx_description
1 polymer ?
#
loop_
_entity_poly.entity_id
_entity_poly.type
_entity_poly.pdbx_seq_one_letter_code
_entity_poly.pdbx_strand_id
1 'polypeptide(L)'
;MAVDLSLPLSAGYGDLTLLVCGLSTDGTRERYLFVDLGARTVRETTIDIGDLRARQLAVLRDRLGDGPVPYGLGRLEDLLSYFLHPHSFVQTADGEVVVSFKQAPYLRRLGRDGGSHLWPPATELDFAAMQSSTKCEVEPGVIGFAMTDTEDRLRRYQDPEQPLRSSAWRYDLRTGAASRLGDLPEFACDTIHELEASPNGFMVGVDMDLSVRPGPDGRVRGTDGGSFDVARYAANEFPTGRFVVADEKLTRASVHTTGASCSAHVDVDLDDPNVFYVSCNNISKWQNNVVVHGPGVLERWRYQDGAAVREAAHTGPTFLRITSQQLFHRDGRQLIAVTGFPNRLFVLDPTDMSTVFDLELFAHEPVQPPFICAKNSQSPLYLAVEPSGRYVFMTGASTLFVVDLDEGRVVEQVPFCEPGSLMATAHIGFVR
;
A
#
# COMPACT_ATOMS: atom_id res chain seq x y z
N MET A 1 12.84 22.83 5.15
CA MET A 1 12.36 23.86 6.10
C MET A 1 11.14 23.27 6.78
N ALA A 2 11.12 23.19 8.11
CA ALA A 2 9.94 22.75 8.84
C ALA A 2 8.92 23.89 8.85
N VAL A 3 7.68 23.61 8.47
CA VAL A 3 6.53 24.50 8.65
C VAL A 3 5.70 23.89 9.76
N ASP A 4 5.51 24.62 10.86
CA ASP A 4 4.62 24.21 11.94
C ASP A 4 3.23 24.81 11.68
N LEU A 5 2.28 23.96 11.30
CA LEU A 5 0.88 24.34 11.13
C LEU A 5 0.10 23.95 12.38
N SER A 6 -0.73 24.86 12.91
CA SER A 6 -1.68 24.52 13.97
C SER A 6 -2.80 23.64 13.42
N LEU A 7 -3.09 22.53 14.09
CA LEU A 7 -4.18 21.63 13.72
C LEU A 7 -5.44 21.99 14.54
N PRO A 8 -6.59 22.24 13.91
CA PRO A 8 -7.78 22.75 14.61
C PRO A 8 -8.59 21.63 15.30
N LEU A 9 -7.94 20.73 16.03
CA LEU A 9 -8.61 19.71 16.84
C LEU A 9 -9.23 20.33 18.10
N SER A 10 -10.46 19.94 18.44
CA SER A 10 -11.15 20.40 19.65
C SER A 10 -10.58 19.79 20.93
N ALA A 11 -9.95 18.61 20.83
CA ALA A 11 -9.26 17.92 21.93
C ALA A 11 -7.87 17.42 21.50
N GLY A 12 -7.02 17.08 22.49
CA GLY A 12 -5.77 16.35 22.25
C GLY A 12 -6.00 14.85 22.38
N TYR A 13 -5.36 14.04 21.52
CA TYR A 13 -5.51 12.58 21.50
C TYR A 13 -4.26 11.86 22.02
N GLY A 14 -3.82 12.25 23.23
CA GLY A 14 -2.61 11.73 23.85
C GLY A 14 -1.32 12.24 23.21
N ASP A 15 -0.18 11.76 23.73
CA ASP A 15 1.16 12.05 23.20
C ASP A 15 1.46 11.09 22.04
N LEU A 16 0.74 11.28 20.93
CA LEU A 16 0.79 10.45 19.73
C LEU A 16 1.16 11.30 18.51
N THR A 17 2.11 10.81 17.72
CA THR A 17 2.44 11.40 16.42
C THR A 17 1.99 10.46 15.31
N LEU A 18 1.09 10.93 14.45
CA LEU A 18 0.67 10.23 13.25
C LEU A 18 1.56 10.66 12.07
N LEU A 19 2.22 9.69 11.42
CA LEU A 19 2.98 9.94 10.22
C LEU A 19 2.11 9.75 8.98
N VAL A 20 2.08 10.78 8.13
CA VAL A 20 1.48 10.76 6.80
C VAL A 20 2.55 11.00 5.76
N CYS A 21 2.79 10.02 4.89
CA CYS A 21 3.76 10.13 3.79
C CYS A 21 3.03 10.37 2.46
N GLY A 22 3.68 11.05 1.52
CA GLY A 22 3.14 11.21 0.17
C GLY A 22 4.10 11.91 -0.79
N LEU A 23 3.60 12.19 -1.99
CA LEU A 23 4.31 12.97 -3.01
C LEU A 23 3.67 14.34 -3.17
N SER A 24 4.50 15.37 -3.40
CA SER A 24 4.02 16.67 -3.87
C SER A 24 3.21 16.54 -5.15
N THR A 25 2.35 17.51 -5.43
CA THR A 25 1.46 17.54 -6.61
C THR A 25 2.22 17.43 -7.93
N ASP A 26 3.41 18.03 -8.01
CA ASP A 26 4.31 17.96 -9.18
C ASP A 26 5.13 16.66 -9.23
N GLY A 27 5.02 15.82 -8.20
CA GLY A 27 5.75 14.57 -8.03
C GLY A 27 7.24 14.73 -7.80
N THR A 28 7.76 15.94 -7.60
CA THR A 28 9.21 16.23 -7.49
C THR A 28 9.75 16.15 -6.07
N ARG A 29 8.87 16.08 -5.08
CA ARG A 29 9.25 16.03 -3.67
C ARG A 29 8.50 14.93 -2.94
N GLU A 30 9.22 14.21 -2.10
CA GLU A 30 8.62 13.38 -1.07
C GLU A 30 8.26 14.27 0.13
N ARG A 31 7.09 14.02 0.73
CA ARG A 31 6.57 14.79 1.85
C ARG A 31 6.23 13.86 3.00
N TYR A 32 6.68 14.23 4.20
CA TYR A 32 6.49 13.49 5.44
C TYR A 32 5.91 14.43 6.47
N LEU A 33 4.62 14.26 6.77
CA LEU A 33 3.87 15.09 7.71
C LEU A 33 3.74 14.34 9.04
N PHE A 34 4.32 14.90 10.08
CA PHE A 34 4.24 14.41 11.46
C PHE A 34 3.13 15.20 12.16
N VAL A 35 1.97 14.58 12.28
CA VAL A 35 0.79 15.17 12.92
C VAL A 35 0.84 14.83 14.41
N ASP A 36 1.30 15.78 15.22
CA ASP A 36 1.31 15.67 16.67
C ASP A 36 -0.09 15.95 17.21
N LEU A 37 -0.75 14.91 17.70
CA LEU A 37 -2.13 14.96 18.17
C LEU A 37 -2.27 15.54 19.58
N GLY A 38 -1.18 15.57 20.36
CA GLY A 38 -1.14 16.14 21.69
C GLY A 38 -0.88 17.64 21.65
N ALA A 39 0.16 18.05 20.93
CA ALA A 39 0.50 19.45 20.67
C ALA A 39 -0.45 20.11 19.66
N ARG A 40 -1.18 19.32 18.86
CA ARG A 40 -2.07 19.76 17.77
C ARG A 40 -1.31 20.58 16.75
N THR A 41 -0.21 20.04 16.29
CA THR A 41 0.63 20.66 15.27
C THR A 41 0.96 19.67 14.16
N VAL A 42 1.29 20.19 12.99
CA VAL A 42 1.82 19.39 11.89
C VAL A 42 3.21 19.91 11.57
N ARG A 43 4.20 19.04 11.70
CA ARG A 43 5.58 19.30 11.25
C ARG A 43 5.82 18.58 9.94
N GLU A 44 6.33 19.30 8.95
CA GLU A 44 6.64 18.72 7.63
C GLU A 44 8.15 18.58 7.39
N THR A 45 8.55 17.41 6.89
CA THR A 45 9.84 17.20 6.22
C THR A 45 9.60 16.97 4.73
N THR A 46 10.32 17.72 3.90
CA THR A 46 10.24 17.62 2.44
C THR A 46 11.62 17.27 1.87
N ILE A 47 11.66 16.35 0.92
CA ILE A 47 12.89 15.89 0.28
C ILE A 47 12.76 16.03 -1.24
N ASP A 48 13.70 16.75 -1.87
CA ASP A 48 13.77 16.86 -3.32
C ASP A 48 14.27 15.54 -3.93
N ILE A 49 13.53 15.05 -4.93
CA ILE A 49 13.85 13.81 -5.65
C ILE A 49 13.99 14.04 -7.15
N GLY A 50 14.21 15.28 -7.61
CA GLY A 50 14.39 15.64 -9.01
C GLY A 50 15.46 14.81 -9.71
N ASP A 51 16.62 14.63 -9.05
CA ASP A 51 17.72 13.82 -9.59
C ASP A 51 17.37 12.33 -9.69
N LEU A 52 16.70 11.78 -8.67
CA LEU A 52 16.25 10.38 -8.68
C LEU A 52 15.23 10.15 -9.80
N ARG A 53 14.28 11.07 -9.96
CA ARG A 53 13.29 11.05 -11.05
C ARG A 53 13.95 11.09 -12.41
N ALA A 54 14.90 12.01 -12.62
CA ALA A 54 15.59 12.16 -13.90
C ALA A 54 16.36 10.88 -14.26
N ARG A 55 17.05 10.27 -13.30
CA ARG A 55 17.78 9.01 -13.49
C ARG A 55 16.85 7.84 -13.79
N GLN A 56 15.77 7.68 -13.04
CA GLN A 56 14.79 6.61 -13.31
C GLN A 56 14.14 6.79 -14.67
N LEU A 57 13.76 8.02 -15.03
CA LEU A 57 13.16 8.32 -16.33
C LEU A 57 14.13 7.99 -17.47
N ALA A 58 15.41 8.28 -17.32
CA ALA A 58 16.42 7.91 -18.31
C ALA A 58 16.49 6.39 -18.51
N VAL A 59 16.47 5.61 -17.42
CA VAL A 59 16.43 4.14 -17.47
C VAL A 59 15.16 3.63 -18.16
N LEU A 60 14.00 4.21 -17.82
CA LEU A 60 12.74 3.82 -18.45
C LEU A 60 12.73 4.15 -19.95
N ARG A 61 13.26 5.31 -20.36
CA ARG A 61 13.33 5.71 -21.78
C ARG A 61 14.24 4.78 -22.58
N ASP A 62 15.39 4.43 -22.01
CA ASP A 62 16.35 3.51 -22.61
C ASP A 62 15.74 2.11 -22.82
N ARG A 63 15.00 1.61 -21.82
CA ARG A 63 14.50 0.22 -21.81
C ARG A 63 13.13 0.02 -22.47
N LEU A 64 12.21 0.97 -22.35
CA LEU A 64 10.88 0.87 -22.97
C LEU A 64 10.85 1.44 -24.40
N GLY A 65 11.79 2.33 -24.74
CA GLY A 65 11.84 3.00 -26.03
C GLY A 65 10.55 3.76 -26.36
N ASP A 66 10.18 3.77 -27.64
CA ASP A 66 8.97 4.43 -28.17
C ASP A 66 7.71 3.52 -28.10
N GLY A 67 7.76 2.45 -27.32
CA GLY A 67 6.64 1.52 -27.16
C GLY A 67 5.44 2.12 -26.40
N PRO A 68 4.30 1.41 -26.35
CA PRO A 68 3.15 1.84 -25.56
C PRO A 68 3.52 1.94 -24.08
N VAL A 69 3.09 3.01 -23.42
CA VAL A 69 3.34 3.19 -21.99
C VAL A 69 2.36 2.31 -21.19
N PRO A 70 2.84 1.57 -20.18
CA PRO A 70 2.02 0.71 -19.32
C PRO A 70 0.79 1.41 -18.73
N TYR A 71 -0.26 0.63 -18.44
CA TYR A 71 -1.54 1.09 -17.89
C TYR A 71 -2.24 2.15 -18.76
N GLY A 72 -1.97 2.16 -20.07
CA GLY A 72 -2.58 3.08 -21.03
C GLY A 72 -2.17 4.54 -20.85
N LEU A 73 -1.05 4.82 -20.18
CA LEU A 73 -0.58 6.18 -19.97
C LEU A 73 -0.16 6.83 -21.30
N GLY A 74 -0.32 8.15 -21.39
CA GLY A 74 0.09 8.91 -22.58
C GLY A 74 1.56 9.32 -22.57
N ARG A 75 2.18 9.37 -21.38
CA ARG A 75 3.56 9.80 -21.20
C ARG A 75 4.27 8.90 -20.20
N LEU A 76 5.55 8.66 -20.45
CA LEU A 76 6.38 7.79 -19.62
C LEU A 76 6.60 8.39 -18.22
N GLU A 77 6.70 9.72 -18.12
CA GLU A 77 6.86 10.47 -16.88
C GLU A 77 5.75 10.20 -15.87
N ASP A 78 4.55 9.87 -16.36
CA ASP A 78 3.40 9.61 -15.50
C ASP A 78 3.58 8.30 -14.70
N LEU A 79 4.43 7.35 -15.16
CA LEU A 79 4.82 6.16 -14.39
C LEU A 79 5.65 6.49 -13.14
N LEU A 80 6.39 7.59 -13.13
CA LEU A 80 7.29 7.90 -12.01
C LEU A 80 6.53 8.09 -10.70
N SER A 81 5.32 8.68 -10.78
CA SER A 81 4.40 8.80 -9.64
C SER A 81 4.00 7.46 -9.05
N TYR A 82 4.02 6.40 -9.85
CA TYR A 82 3.65 5.06 -9.42
C TYR A 82 4.83 4.33 -8.75
N PHE A 83 6.06 4.55 -9.22
CA PHE A 83 7.25 3.90 -8.67
C PHE A 83 7.81 4.61 -7.44
N LEU A 84 7.84 5.95 -7.45
CA LEU A 84 8.51 6.77 -6.44
C LEU A 84 7.58 7.29 -5.34
N HIS A 85 6.36 6.77 -5.25
CA HIS A 85 5.43 7.14 -4.19
C HIS A 85 5.82 6.46 -2.87
N PRO A 86 6.10 7.22 -1.79
CA PRO A 86 6.15 6.67 -0.44
C PRO A 86 4.85 5.90 -0.21
N HIS A 87 4.94 4.65 0.22
CA HIS A 87 3.77 3.77 0.20
C HIS A 87 3.46 3.16 1.57
N SER A 88 4.45 2.61 2.25
CA SER A 88 4.30 2.15 3.63
C SER A 88 5.57 2.43 4.41
N PHE A 89 5.51 2.28 5.73
CA PHE A 89 6.67 2.43 6.58
C PHE A 89 6.60 1.49 7.78
N VAL A 90 7.74 1.32 8.43
CA VAL A 90 7.87 0.68 9.73
C VAL A 90 8.69 1.59 10.63
N GLN A 91 8.23 1.78 11.88
CA GLN A 91 9.09 2.31 12.92
C GLN A 91 9.78 1.13 13.59
N THR A 92 11.11 1.10 13.52
CA THR A 92 11.91 0.02 14.09
C THR A 92 11.92 0.07 15.62
N ALA A 93 12.35 -1.02 16.26
CA ALA A 93 12.56 -1.08 17.70
C ALA A 93 13.52 0.02 18.20
N ASP A 94 14.50 0.41 17.38
CA ASP A 94 15.44 1.50 17.65
C ASP A 94 14.84 2.89 17.36
N GLY A 95 13.58 2.97 16.94
CA GLY A 95 12.81 4.19 16.70
C GLY A 95 13.20 4.95 15.44
N GLU A 96 13.93 4.32 14.50
CA GLU A 96 14.07 4.86 13.15
C GLU A 96 12.81 4.58 12.34
N VAL A 97 12.43 5.49 11.44
CA VAL A 97 11.34 5.23 10.50
C VAL A 97 11.93 4.84 9.16
N VAL A 98 11.63 3.62 8.70
CA VAL A 98 12.01 3.15 7.38
C VAL A 98 10.78 3.18 6.48
N VAL A 99 10.85 4.05 5.48
CA VAL A 99 9.81 4.23 4.46
C VAL A 99 10.17 3.38 3.25
N SER A 100 9.23 2.53 2.87
CA SER A 100 9.24 1.81 1.62
C SER A 100 8.32 2.49 0.61
N PHE A 101 8.62 2.25 -0.65
CA PHE A 101 7.95 2.88 -1.77
C PHE A 101 7.14 1.83 -2.50
N LYS A 102 6.18 2.28 -3.31
CA LYS A 102 5.31 1.36 -4.01
C LYS A 102 6.09 0.37 -4.89
N GLN A 103 7.15 0.84 -5.57
CA GLN A 103 8.11 0.04 -6.35
C GLN A 103 9.39 0.84 -6.67
N ALA A 104 10.00 1.51 -5.68
CA ALA A 104 11.27 2.19 -5.90
C ALA A 104 12.44 1.21 -5.70
N PRO A 105 13.62 1.47 -6.30
CA PRO A 105 14.82 0.66 -6.06
C PRO A 105 15.48 0.95 -4.70
N TYR A 106 14.83 1.71 -3.80
CA TYR A 106 15.41 2.14 -2.53
C TYR A 106 14.42 2.13 -1.37
N LEU A 107 14.97 2.06 -0.17
CA LEU A 107 14.30 2.43 1.09
C LEU A 107 14.79 3.81 1.52
N ARG A 108 13.94 4.54 2.24
CA ARG A 108 14.34 5.77 2.92
C ARG A 108 14.28 5.61 4.42
N ARG A 109 15.38 5.92 5.09
CA ARG A 109 15.46 6.05 6.55
C ARG A 109 15.26 7.51 6.92
N LEU A 110 14.33 7.77 7.82
CA LEU A 110 14.16 9.06 8.49
C LEU A 110 14.76 8.91 9.89
N GLY A 111 15.89 9.57 10.12
CA GLY A 111 16.63 9.51 11.37
C GLY A 111 15.97 10.34 12.47
N ARG A 112 16.25 9.98 13.73
CA ARG A 112 15.81 10.76 14.91
C ARG A 112 16.38 12.18 14.95
N ASP A 113 17.52 12.39 14.28
CA ASP A 113 18.16 13.69 14.10
C ASP A 113 17.44 14.59 13.07
N GLY A 114 16.37 14.08 12.44
CA GLY A 114 15.67 14.75 11.35
C GLY A 114 16.36 14.59 9.99
N GLY A 115 17.42 13.79 9.93
CA GLY A 115 18.12 13.43 8.71
C GLY A 115 17.34 12.43 7.85
N SER A 116 17.75 12.32 6.58
CA SER A 116 17.22 11.30 5.68
C SER A 116 18.34 10.58 4.95
N HIS A 117 18.28 9.25 4.91
CA HIS A 117 19.28 8.41 4.25
C HIS A 117 18.60 7.44 3.29
N LEU A 118 19.25 7.16 2.17
CA LEU A 118 18.81 6.15 1.22
C LEU A 118 19.59 4.87 1.43
N TRP A 119 18.89 3.75 1.28
CA TRP A 119 19.54 2.48 1.01
C TRP A 119 19.04 1.89 -0.32
N PRO A 120 19.95 1.55 -1.26
CA PRO A 120 21.39 1.88 -1.22
C PRO A 120 21.65 3.40 -1.29
N PRO A 121 22.86 3.88 -0.97
CA PRO A 121 23.20 5.30 -1.15
C PRO A 121 22.91 5.78 -2.57
N ALA A 122 22.54 7.06 -2.73
CA ALA A 122 22.15 7.61 -4.04
C ALA A 122 23.20 7.37 -5.15
N THR A 123 24.48 7.39 -4.79
CA THR A 123 25.62 7.15 -5.70
C THR A 123 25.73 5.70 -6.18
N GLU A 124 25.17 4.76 -5.42
CA GLU A 124 25.21 3.32 -5.68
C GLU A 124 23.88 2.78 -6.22
N LEU A 125 22.84 3.61 -6.22
CA LEU A 125 21.52 3.23 -6.71
C LEU A 125 21.56 2.87 -8.20
N ASP A 126 21.45 1.59 -8.51
CA ASP A 126 21.09 1.10 -9.82
C ASP A 126 19.58 0.79 -9.87
N PHE A 127 18.91 1.18 -10.95
CA PHE A 127 17.48 0.95 -11.13
C PHE A 127 17.25 -0.47 -11.71
N ALA A 128 18.06 -1.45 -11.31
CA ALA A 128 17.99 -2.80 -11.86
C ALA A 128 16.86 -3.63 -11.23
N ALA A 129 16.39 -3.25 -10.05
CA ALA A 129 15.35 -3.97 -9.33
C ALA A 129 14.41 -3.02 -8.59
N MET A 130 13.15 -3.40 -8.46
CA MET A 130 12.12 -2.66 -7.75
C MET A 130 11.77 -3.37 -6.46
N GLN A 131 11.71 -2.64 -5.35
CA GLN A 131 11.42 -3.21 -4.05
C GLN A 131 9.91 -3.28 -3.81
N SER A 132 9.45 -4.30 -3.11
CA SER A 132 8.11 -4.30 -2.53
C SER A 132 8.01 -3.25 -1.44
N SER A 133 6.79 -2.77 -1.17
CA SER A 133 6.53 -2.14 0.10
C SER A 133 6.64 -3.16 1.23
N THR A 134 6.88 -2.66 2.42
CA THR A 134 7.00 -3.47 3.63
C THR A 134 6.65 -2.62 4.84
N LYS A 135 6.04 -3.26 5.83
CA LYS A 135 5.91 -2.76 7.20
C LYS A 135 6.60 -3.70 8.19
N CYS A 136 7.47 -4.57 7.67
CA CYS A 136 8.05 -5.69 8.39
C CYS A 136 9.48 -5.39 8.86
N GLU A 137 9.64 -5.36 10.18
CA GLU A 137 10.91 -5.53 10.87
C GLU A 137 11.02 -7.02 11.27
N VAL A 138 11.76 -7.81 10.49
CA VAL A 138 11.82 -9.28 10.67
C VAL A 138 12.52 -9.66 11.97
N GLU A 139 13.49 -8.84 12.37
CA GLU A 139 14.25 -8.90 13.62
C GLU A 139 14.58 -7.44 13.98
N PRO A 140 14.82 -7.09 15.27
CA PRO A 140 15.14 -5.72 15.65
C PRO A 140 16.27 -5.12 14.80
N GLY A 141 15.98 -4.03 14.10
CA GLY A 141 16.89 -3.32 13.20
C GLY A 141 17.06 -3.94 11.81
N VAL A 142 16.29 -4.97 11.45
CA VAL A 142 16.40 -5.69 10.17
C VAL A 142 15.09 -5.63 9.40
N ILE A 143 15.12 -5.02 8.23
CA ILE A 143 13.95 -4.85 7.37
C ILE A 143 13.85 -5.99 6.37
N GLY A 144 12.70 -6.64 6.28
CA GLY A 144 12.39 -7.65 5.26
C GLY A 144 11.63 -7.06 4.09
N PHE A 145 12.04 -7.37 2.87
CA PHE A 145 11.38 -6.90 1.64
C PHE A 145 11.67 -7.86 0.48
N ALA A 146 10.92 -7.71 -0.61
CA ALA A 146 11.19 -8.42 -1.85
C ALA A 146 11.74 -7.47 -2.92
N MET A 147 12.48 -8.02 -3.88
CA MET A 147 12.97 -7.30 -5.05
C MET A 147 12.53 -8.03 -6.31
N THR A 148 11.91 -7.31 -7.24
CA THR A 148 11.54 -7.78 -8.58
C THR A 148 12.48 -7.17 -9.61
N ASP A 149 12.98 -7.99 -10.54
CA ASP A 149 13.86 -7.54 -11.62
C ASP A 149 13.14 -6.52 -12.52
N THR A 150 13.78 -5.36 -12.74
CA THR A 150 13.19 -4.27 -13.54
C THR A 150 13.08 -4.66 -15.01
N GLU A 151 14.04 -5.38 -15.58
CA GLU A 151 13.98 -5.79 -16.99
C GLU A 151 12.86 -6.79 -17.23
N ASP A 152 12.68 -7.77 -16.33
CA ASP A 152 11.56 -8.70 -16.38
C ASP A 152 10.22 -7.95 -16.38
N ARG A 153 10.09 -6.98 -15.48
CA ARG A 153 8.88 -6.16 -15.37
C ARG A 153 8.61 -5.35 -16.64
N LEU A 154 9.63 -4.70 -17.18
CA LEU A 154 9.48 -3.90 -18.40
C LEU A 154 9.16 -4.78 -19.62
N ARG A 155 9.74 -5.98 -19.72
CA ARG A 155 9.38 -6.97 -20.75
C ARG A 155 7.94 -7.42 -20.59
N ARG A 156 7.48 -7.64 -19.36
CA ARG A 156 6.10 -8.06 -19.09
C ARG A 156 5.05 -7.04 -19.49
N TYR A 157 5.37 -5.74 -19.47
CA TYR A 157 4.49 -4.72 -20.02
C TYR A 157 4.26 -4.85 -21.54
N GLN A 158 5.17 -5.50 -22.26
CA GLN A 158 5.04 -5.77 -23.69
C GLN A 158 4.44 -7.16 -23.96
N ASP A 159 4.70 -8.12 -23.07
CA ASP A 159 4.23 -9.51 -23.16
C ASP A 159 3.77 -10.02 -21.78
N PRO A 160 2.44 -10.09 -21.53
CA PRO A 160 1.86 -10.53 -20.26
C PRO A 160 2.20 -11.97 -19.83
N GLU A 161 2.86 -12.77 -20.67
CA GLU A 161 3.28 -14.13 -20.34
C GLU A 161 4.75 -14.19 -19.86
N GLN A 162 5.51 -13.09 -19.94
CA GLN A 162 6.90 -13.07 -19.47
C GLN A 162 6.99 -13.24 -17.94
N PRO A 163 7.78 -14.19 -17.41
CA PRO A 163 7.88 -14.39 -15.99
C PRO A 163 8.55 -13.21 -15.28
N LEU A 164 8.19 -12.99 -14.01
CA LEU A 164 8.83 -12.00 -13.15
C LEU A 164 9.69 -12.69 -12.10
N ARG A 165 11.01 -12.58 -12.24
CA ARG A 165 11.93 -13.07 -11.20
C ARG A 165 11.89 -12.11 -10.02
N SER A 166 11.63 -12.69 -8.85
CA SER A 166 11.62 -11.97 -7.59
C SER A 166 12.40 -12.73 -6.53
N SER A 167 12.99 -12.01 -5.59
CA SER A 167 13.78 -12.57 -4.50
C SER A 167 13.45 -11.89 -3.19
N ALA A 168 13.60 -12.61 -2.08
CA ALA A 168 13.45 -12.04 -0.74
C ALA A 168 14.80 -11.57 -0.20
N TRP A 169 14.79 -10.46 0.53
CA TRP A 169 15.97 -9.77 1.03
C TRP A 169 15.78 -9.33 2.48
N ARG A 170 16.93 -9.12 3.14
CA ARG A 170 17.01 -8.45 4.44
C ARG A 170 17.96 -7.27 4.34
N TYR A 171 17.65 -6.21 5.08
CA TYR A 171 18.50 -5.03 5.22
C TYR A 171 18.73 -4.73 6.70
N ASP A 172 19.98 -4.87 7.16
CA ASP A 172 20.40 -4.57 8.54
C ASP A 172 20.77 -3.08 8.63
N LEU A 173 19.98 -2.33 9.41
CA LEU A 173 20.12 -0.88 9.56
C LEU A 173 21.41 -0.46 10.27
N ARG A 174 21.96 -1.34 11.13
CA ARG A 174 23.17 -1.07 11.93
C ARG A 174 24.42 -1.25 11.09
N THR A 175 24.48 -2.30 10.28
CA THR A 175 25.64 -2.57 9.41
C THR A 175 25.53 -1.87 8.07
N GLY A 176 24.32 -1.48 7.66
CA GLY A 176 24.04 -0.96 6.32
C GLY A 176 24.09 -2.05 5.24
N ALA A 177 24.24 -3.32 5.63
CA ALA A 177 24.36 -4.43 4.70
C ALA A 177 22.98 -4.98 4.33
N ALA A 178 22.81 -5.32 3.07
CA ALA A 178 21.68 -6.11 2.62
C ALA A 178 22.13 -7.47 2.11
N SER A 179 21.31 -8.48 2.36
CA SER A 179 21.57 -9.85 1.96
C SER A 179 20.35 -10.46 1.30
N ARG A 180 20.59 -11.17 0.21
CA ARG A 180 19.58 -11.94 -0.49
C ARG A 180 19.34 -13.26 0.24
N LEU A 181 18.09 -13.57 0.54
CA LEU A 181 17.69 -14.85 1.15
C LEU A 181 17.56 -15.95 0.11
N GLY A 182 17.04 -15.62 -1.09
CA GLY A 182 16.84 -16.57 -2.18
C GLY A 182 15.73 -16.12 -3.14
N ASP A 183 15.44 -16.95 -4.13
CA ASP A 183 14.36 -16.72 -5.10
C ASP A 183 13.00 -17.07 -4.52
N LEU A 184 12.00 -16.24 -4.85
CA LEU A 184 10.60 -16.59 -4.65
C LEU A 184 10.10 -17.33 -5.91
N PRO A 185 9.11 -18.24 -5.77
CA PRO A 185 8.42 -18.81 -6.92
C PRO A 185 7.90 -17.74 -7.88
N GLU A 186 7.80 -18.07 -9.15
CA GLU A 186 7.13 -17.21 -10.13
C GLU A 186 5.62 -17.19 -9.85
N PHE A 187 5.10 -16.04 -9.43
CA PHE A 187 3.66 -15.86 -9.20
C PHE A 187 3.14 -14.49 -9.59
N ALA A 188 3.97 -13.45 -9.42
CA ALA A 188 3.60 -12.07 -9.62
C ALA A 188 3.30 -11.78 -11.09
N CYS A 189 2.20 -11.08 -11.33
CA CYS A 189 1.72 -10.62 -12.62
C CYS A 189 2.09 -9.15 -12.89
N ASP A 190 2.36 -8.34 -11.87
CA ASP A 190 2.91 -6.99 -12.06
C ASP A 190 4.19 -6.82 -11.24
N THR A 191 4.12 -7.11 -9.94
CA THR A 191 5.21 -6.89 -8.99
C THR A 191 4.77 -7.36 -7.62
N ILE A 192 5.73 -7.80 -6.80
CA ILE A 192 5.43 -8.00 -5.38
C ILE A 192 5.17 -6.62 -4.78
N HIS A 193 3.93 -6.39 -4.37
CA HIS A 193 3.48 -5.11 -3.85
C HIS A 193 3.85 -4.97 -2.39
N GLU A 194 3.53 -5.96 -1.57
CA GLU A 194 3.81 -5.97 -0.14
C GLU A 194 4.38 -7.33 0.25
N LEU A 195 5.38 -7.31 1.13
CA LEU A 195 5.92 -8.50 1.80
C LEU A 195 5.80 -8.30 3.31
N GLU A 196 5.26 -9.30 3.99
CA GLU A 196 5.17 -9.34 5.45
C GLU A 196 5.77 -10.66 5.95
N ALA A 197 6.55 -10.63 7.02
CA ALA A 197 7.07 -11.82 7.67
C ALA A 197 6.36 -12.07 9.00
N SER A 198 6.10 -13.33 9.28
CA SER A 198 5.60 -13.79 10.55
C SER A 198 6.75 -14.15 11.51
N PRO A 199 6.61 -13.84 12.81
CA PRO A 199 7.50 -14.35 13.85
C PRO A 199 7.61 -15.88 13.89
N ASN A 200 6.68 -16.63 13.29
CA ASN A 200 6.72 -18.09 13.22
C ASN A 200 7.54 -18.63 12.01
N GLY A 201 8.39 -17.80 11.41
CA GLY A 201 9.39 -18.25 10.43
C GLY A 201 8.83 -18.50 9.02
N PHE A 202 7.84 -17.72 8.60
CA PHE A 202 7.37 -17.68 7.22
C PHE A 202 7.14 -16.23 6.76
N MET A 203 7.04 -16.03 5.45
CA MET A 203 6.74 -14.75 4.83
C MET A 203 5.60 -14.90 3.83
N VAL A 204 4.86 -13.81 3.64
CA VAL A 204 3.74 -13.72 2.71
C VAL A 204 3.97 -12.53 1.80
N GLY A 205 3.99 -12.77 0.49
CA GLY A 205 4.15 -11.74 -0.53
C GLY A 205 2.92 -11.66 -1.42
N VAL A 206 2.36 -10.45 -1.62
CA VAL A 206 1.16 -10.24 -2.43
C VAL A 206 1.48 -9.48 -3.72
N ASP A 207 0.77 -9.81 -4.81
CA ASP A 207 0.90 -9.15 -6.10
C ASP A 207 -0.31 -8.23 -6.36
N MET A 208 -0.06 -6.92 -6.31
CA MET A 208 -1.06 -5.90 -6.62
C MET A 208 -1.15 -5.72 -8.14
N ASP A 209 -1.59 -6.77 -8.83
CA ASP A 209 -1.82 -6.72 -10.26
C ASP A 209 -2.98 -5.78 -10.58
N LEU A 210 -2.64 -4.62 -11.12
CA LEU A 210 -3.59 -3.59 -11.59
C LEU A 210 -3.84 -3.68 -13.09
N SER A 211 -3.24 -4.65 -13.77
CA SER A 211 -3.32 -4.80 -15.21
C SER A 211 -4.69 -5.32 -15.66
N VAL A 212 -4.93 -5.16 -16.95
CA VAL A 212 -6.09 -5.69 -17.66
C VAL A 212 -5.56 -6.50 -18.82
N ARG A 213 -6.08 -7.71 -19.01
CA ARG A 213 -5.69 -8.53 -20.16
C ARG A 213 -6.34 -7.95 -21.43
N PRO A 214 -5.56 -7.60 -22.46
CA PRO A 214 -6.12 -7.19 -23.74
C PRO A 214 -6.97 -8.32 -24.33
N GLY A 215 -7.99 -7.95 -25.12
CA GLY A 215 -8.78 -8.92 -25.87
C GLY A 215 -7.97 -9.62 -26.97
N PRO A 216 -8.57 -10.58 -27.69
CA PRO A 216 -7.90 -11.30 -28.79
C PRO A 216 -7.39 -10.41 -29.93
N ASP A 217 -7.91 -9.18 -30.05
CA ASP A 217 -7.47 -8.15 -30.99
C ASP A 217 -6.29 -7.31 -30.48
N GLY A 218 -5.75 -7.65 -29.31
CA GLY A 218 -4.68 -6.93 -28.64
C GLY A 218 -5.10 -5.61 -28.01
N ARG A 219 -6.42 -5.34 -27.89
CA ARG A 219 -6.94 -4.05 -27.40
C ARG A 219 -7.66 -4.19 -26.08
N VAL A 220 -7.64 -3.11 -25.31
CA VAL A 220 -8.42 -2.99 -24.07
C VAL A 220 -9.71 -2.25 -24.38
N ARG A 221 -10.86 -2.90 -24.17
CA ARG A 221 -12.17 -2.31 -24.44
C ARG A 221 -12.40 -1.06 -23.60
N GLY A 222 -13.14 -0.09 -24.15
CA GLY A 222 -13.47 1.16 -23.45
C GLY A 222 -12.35 2.21 -23.44
N THR A 223 -11.27 1.97 -24.19
CA THR A 223 -10.08 2.85 -24.25
C THR A 223 -9.86 3.48 -25.63
N ASP A 224 -10.76 3.21 -26.59
CA ASP A 224 -10.65 3.60 -27.99
C ASP A 224 -10.86 5.11 -28.19
N GLY A 225 -9.80 5.92 -28.15
CA GLY A 225 -9.69 7.28 -28.73
C GLY A 225 -10.69 8.37 -28.31
N GLY A 226 -11.68 8.05 -27.47
CA GLY A 226 -12.70 8.93 -26.92
C GLY A 226 -12.66 8.97 -25.39
N SER A 227 -13.77 9.34 -24.75
CA SER A 227 -13.90 9.28 -23.29
C SER A 227 -13.82 7.84 -22.79
N PHE A 228 -13.09 7.61 -21.70
CA PHE A 228 -12.97 6.29 -21.06
C PHE A 228 -14.34 5.73 -20.67
N ASP A 229 -14.72 4.60 -21.26
CA ASP A 229 -15.99 3.92 -21.00
C ASP A 229 -15.77 2.81 -19.98
N VAL A 230 -16.14 3.10 -18.72
CA VAL A 230 -15.95 2.21 -17.58
C VAL A 230 -16.70 0.89 -17.76
N ALA A 231 -17.91 0.92 -18.29
CA ALA A 231 -18.74 -0.28 -18.45
C ALA A 231 -18.14 -1.23 -19.49
N ARG A 232 -17.65 -0.69 -20.61
CA ARG A 232 -16.94 -1.48 -21.63
C ARG A 232 -15.58 -1.95 -21.12
N TYR A 233 -14.88 -1.14 -20.33
CA TYR A 233 -13.61 -1.49 -19.72
C TYR A 233 -13.73 -2.63 -18.70
N ALA A 234 -14.76 -2.62 -17.87
CA ALA A 234 -15.01 -3.67 -16.88
C ALA A 234 -15.41 -5.02 -17.52
N ALA A 235 -15.73 -5.05 -18.82
CA ALA A 235 -15.99 -6.28 -19.56
C ALA A 235 -14.72 -6.94 -20.14
N ASN A 236 -13.53 -6.42 -19.85
CA ASN A 236 -12.26 -7.11 -20.12
C ASN A 236 -12.00 -8.18 -19.05
N GLU A 237 -11.01 -9.03 -19.30
CA GLU A 237 -10.55 -10.03 -18.32
C GLU A 237 -9.53 -9.39 -17.36
N PHE A 238 -9.75 -9.58 -16.06
CA PHE A 238 -8.84 -9.16 -15.01
C PHE A 238 -8.24 -10.39 -14.33
N PRO A 239 -6.91 -10.46 -14.17
CA PRO A 239 -6.28 -11.58 -13.49
C PRO A 239 -6.79 -11.74 -12.06
N THR A 240 -6.97 -12.99 -11.63
CA THR A 240 -7.26 -13.30 -10.22
C THR A 240 -6.06 -12.90 -9.36
N GLY A 241 -6.33 -12.37 -8.16
CA GLY A 241 -5.28 -12.00 -7.21
C GLY A 241 -4.46 -13.21 -6.79
N ARG A 242 -3.17 -12.99 -6.54
CA ARG A 242 -2.21 -14.02 -6.17
C ARG A 242 -1.34 -13.58 -5.01
N PHE A 243 -0.88 -14.55 -4.25
CA PHE A 243 0.13 -14.36 -3.22
C PHE A 243 0.98 -15.62 -3.08
N VAL A 244 2.16 -15.44 -2.48
CA VAL A 244 3.07 -16.52 -2.12
C VAL A 244 3.17 -16.61 -0.61
N VAL A 245 3.30 -17.83 -0.10
CA VAL A 245 3.73 -18.12 1.27
C VAL A 245 4.99 -18.96 1.20
N ALA A 246 6.05 -18.52 1.86
CA ALA A 246 7.33 -19.23 1.89
C ALA A 246 7.87 -19.30 3.32
N ASP A 247 8.55 -20.39 3.66
CA ASP A 247 9.31 -20.44 4.92
C ASP A 247 10.50 -19.46 4.89
N GLU A 248 11.02 -19.10 6.06
CA GLU A 248 12.10 -18.10 6.21
C GLU A 248 13.37 -18.44 5.40
N LYS A 249 13.58 -19.73 5.13
CA LYS A 249 14.77 -20.28 4.43
C LYS A 249 14.51 -20.47 2.94
N LEU A 250 13.30 -20.19 2.46
CA LEU A 250 12.85 -20.43 1.10
C LEU A 250 13.04 -21.88 0.64
N THR A 251 13.01 -22.83 1.57
CA THR A 251 13.05 -24.27 1.27
C THR A 251 11.68 -24.83 0.94
N ARG A 252 10.62 -24.14 1.37
CA ARG A 252 9.23 -24.44 1.04
C ARG A 252 8.52 -23.16 0.66
N ALA A 253 7.87 -23.17 -0.50
CA ALA A 253 7.03 -22.07 -0.93
C ALA A 253 5.81 -22.59 -1.67
N SER A 254 4.69 -21.90 -1.53
CA SER A 254 3.42 -22.21 -2.18
C SER A 254 2.76 -20.95 -2.69
N VAL A 255 2.16 -21.04 -3.88
CA VAL A 255 1.45 -19.94 -4.53
C VAL A 255 -0.05 -20.20 -4.43
N HIS A 256 -0.80 -19.16 -4.10
CA HIS A 256 -2.22 -19.22 -3.84
C HIS A 256 -2.96 -18.16 -4.66
N THR A 257 -4.20 -18.48 -5.05
CA THR A 257 -5.13 -17.51 -5.65
C THR A 257 -6.15 -17.06 -4.62
N THR A 258 -6.56 -15.82 -4.70
CA THR A 258 -7.54 -15.23 -3.80
C THR A 258 -8.94 -15.18 -4.42
N GLY A 259 -9.95 -14.89 -3.61
CA GLY A 259 -11.35 -14.81 -4.05
C GLY A 259 -11.70 -13.64 -4.98
N ALA A 260 -10.80 -12.67 -5.17
CA ALA A 260 -11.00 -11.52 -6.06
C ALA A 260 -9.68 -11.06 -6.71
N SER A 261 -9.75 -10.15 -7.68
CA SER A 261 -8.57 -9.55 -8.30
C SER A 261 -7.80 -8.61 -7.36
N CYS A 262 -6.54 -8.34 -7.68
CA CYS A 262 -5.67 -7.37 -7.00
C CYS A 262 -5.46 -7.66 -5.50
N SER A 263 -4.63 -8.65 -5.19
CA SER A 263 -4.13 -8.89 -3.82
C SER A 263 -3.19 -7.77 -3.41
N ALA A 264 -3.66 -6.87 -2.55
CA ALA A 264 -2.96 -5.62 -2.30
C ALA A 264 -2.26 -5.57 -0.95
N HIS A 265 -2.81 -6.16 0.12
CA HIS A 265 -2.23 -6.00 1.45
C HIS A 265 -2.21 -7.32 2.19
N VAL A 266 -1.22 -7.45 3.07
CA VAL A 266 -1.11 -8.58 4.00
C VAL A 266 -0.80 -8.09 5.40
N ASP A 267 -1.42 -8.70 6.40
CA ASP A 267 -1.06 -8.50 7.80
C ASP A 267 -0.98 -9.84 8.51
N VAL A 268 -0.02 -9.98 9.43
CA VAL A 268 0.06 -11.13 10.34
C VAL A 268 -0.77 -10.84 11.58
N ASP A 269 -1.45 -11.87 12.07
CA ASP A 269 -2.26 -11.80 13.29
C ASP A 269 -1.37 -11.48 14.51
N LEU A 270 -1.83 -10.57 15.37
CA LEU A 270 -1.09 -10.09 16.53
C LEU A 270 -1.02 -11.13 17.66
N ASP A 271 -2.01 -12.04 17.73
CA ASP A 271 -2.15 -13.02 18.81
C ASP A 271 -1.72 -14.43 18.38
N ASP A 272 -1.93 -14.80 17.11
CA ASP A 272 -1.54 -16.11 16.55
C ASP A 272 -0.62 -15.94 15.34
N PRO A 273 0.71 -16.04 15.48
CA PRO A 273 1.64 -15.77 14.39
C PRO A 273 1.52 -16.76 13.22
N ASN A 274 0.71 -17.84 13.32
CA ASN A 274 0.40 -18.70 12.19
C ASN A 274 -0.68 -18.15 11.26
N VAL A 275 -1.39 -17.11 11.68
CA VAL A 275 -2.54 -16.56 10.96
C VAL A 275 -2.12 -15.27 10.26
N PHE A 276 -2.64 -15.08 9.05
CA PHE A 276 -2.46 -13.86 8.29
C PHE A 276 -3.69 -13.54 7.45
N TYR A 277 -3.80 -12.28 7.03
CA TYR A 277 -4.95 -11.76 6.31
C TYR A 277 -4.51 -11.19 4.98
N VAL A 278 -5.15 -11.61 3.88
CA VAL A 278 -4.86 -11.09 2.53
C VAL A 278 -6.03 -10.27 2.05
N SER A 279 -5.80 -8.99 1.77
CA SER A 279 -6.78 -8.09 1.18
C SER A 279 -6.75 -8.13 -0.33
N CYS A 280 -7.93 -8.32 -0.93
CA CYS A 280 -8.14 -8.28 -2.37
C CYS A 280 -9.09 -7.13 -2.71
N ASN A 281 -8.59 -6.15 -3.43
CA ASN A 281 -9.30 -4.88 -3.58
C ASN A 281 -10.27 -4.87 -4.77
N ASN A 282 -10.17 -5.83 -5.69
CA ASN A 282 -11.00 -5.91 -6.90
C ASN A 282 -10.97 -4.61 -7.73
N ILE A 283 -9.75 -4.09 -7.91
CA ILE A 283 -9.48 -2.85 -8.64
C ILE A 283 -8.49 -3.09 -9.78
N SER A 284 -8.51 -2.19 -10.76
CA SER A 284 -7.47 -2.09 -11.79
C SER A 284 -7.07 -0.64 -12.05
N LYS A 285 -6.05 -0.42 -12.90
CA LYS A 285 -5.59 0.93 -13.26
C LYS A 285 -5.53 1.11 -14.78
N TRP A 286 -6.08 2.22 -15.26
CA TRP A 286 -5.94 2.64 -16.66
C TRP A 286 -5.95 4.17 -16.79
N GLN A 287 -5.01 4.77 -17.52
CA GLN A 287 -4.93 6.23 -17.73
C GLN A 287 -5.01 7.03 -16.41
N ASN A 288 -4.31 6.55 -15.38
CA ASN A 288 -4.37 7.05 -14.00
C ASN A 288 -5.72 6.92 -13.26
N ASN A 289 -6.77 6.43 -13.89
CA ASN A 289 -8.00 6.02 -13.22
C ASN A 289 -7.75 4.73 -12.42
N VAL A 290 -8.25 4.66 -11.20
CA VAL A 290 -8.48 3.36 -10.54
C VAL A 290 -9.94 3.02 -10.76
N VAL A 291 -10.19 1.86 -11.35
CA VAL A 291 -11.53 1.35 -11.57
C VAL A 291 -11.82 0.34 -10.47
N VAL A 292 -12.92 0.54 -9.75
CA VAL A 292 -13.45 -0.43 -8.79
C VAL A 292 -14.45 -1.30 -9.54
N HIS A 293 -14.20 -2.60 -9.61
CA HIS A 293 -15.02 -3.54 -10.40
C HIS A 293 -16.16 -4.15 -9.61
N GLY A 294 -16.04 -4.18 -8.29
CA GLY A 294 -17.00 -4.80 -7.40
C GLY A 294 -16.53 -4.77 -5.94
N PRO A 295 -17.22 -5.51 -5.06
CA PRO A 295 -16.74 -5.78 -3.72
C PRO A 295 -15.33 -6.37 -3.70
N GLY A 296 -14.55 -5.94 -2.71
CA GLY A 296 -13.31 -6.60 -2.34
C GLY A 296 -13.56 -7.82 -1.46
N VAL A 297 -12.48 -8.49 -1.07
CA VAL A 297 -12.50 -9.63 -0.16
C VAL A 297 -11.33 -9.50 0.81
N LEU A 298 -11.57 -9.71 2.09
CA LEU A 298 -10.50 -9.91 3.07
C LEU A 298 -10.51 -11.38 3.48
N GLU A 299 -9.43 -12.11 3.16
CA GLU A 299 -9.35 -13.54 3.43
C GLU A 299 -8.44 -13.80 4.64
N ARG A 300 -8.88 -14.69 5.53
CA ARG A 300 -8.10 -15.21 6.66
C ARG A 300 -7.46 -16.54 6.25
N TRP A 301 -6.16 -16.64 6.48
CA TRP A 301 -5.36 -17.81 6.16
C TRP A 301 -4.55 -18.25 7.38
N ARG A 302 -4.31 -19.55 7.47
CA ARG A 302 -3.42 -20.16 8.46
C ARG A 302 -2.28 -20.88 7.76
N TYR A 303 -1.06 -20.59 8.19
CA TYR A 303 0.12 -21.38 7.85
C TYR A 303 0.23 -22.58 8.79
N GLN A 304 0.23 -23.78 8.22
CA GLN A 304 0.37 -25.03 8.96
C GLN A 304 1.12 -26.05 8.10
N ASP A 305 2.12 -26.71 8.70
CA ASP A 305 2.87 -27.81 8.08
C ASP A 305 3.52 -27.48 6.72
N GLY A 306 3.89 -26.22 6.48
CA GLY A 306 4.50 -25.77 5.23
C GLY A 306 3.52 -25.37 4.13
N ALA A 307 2.23 -25.30 4.44
CA ALA A 307 1.18 -24.88 3.53
C ALA A 307 0.31 -23.78 4.15
N ALA A 308 -0.37 -22.99 3.32
CA ALA A 308 -1.40 -22.07 3.77
C ALA A 308 -2.79 -22.63 3.47
N VAL A 309 -3.70 -22.50 4.43
CA VAL A 309 -5.10 -22.95 4.34
C VAL A 309 -6.01 -21.76 4.60
N ARG A 310 -6.94 -21.50 3.69
CA ARG A 310 -7.95 -20.45 3.87
C ARG A 310 -8.98 -20.90 4.90
N GLU A 311 -9.16 -20.12 5.96
CA GLU A 311 -10.08 -20.42 7.06
C GLU A 311 -11.43 -19.70 6.91
N ALA A 312 -11.40 -18.42 6.53
CA ALA A 312 -12.58 -17.58 6.45
C ALA A 312 -12.37 -16.42 5.46
N ALA A 313 -13.44 -15.69 5.15
CA ALA A 313 -13.37 -14.48 4.34
C ALA A 313 -14.51 -13.51 4.68
N HIS A 314 -14.22 -12.21 4.58
CA HIS A 314 -15.21 -11.14 4.64
C HIS A 314 -15.43 -10.53 3.25
N THR A 315 -16.69 -10.35 2.86
CA THR A 315 -17.09 -9.56 1.68
C THR A 315 -18.57 -9.15 1.79
N GLY A 316 -18.98 -8.13 1.04
CA GLY A 316 -20.36 -7.67 0.98
C GLY A 316 -20.55 -6.56 -0.06
N PRO A 317 -21.80 -6.23 -0.46
CA PRO A 317 -22.06 -5.27 -1.55
C PRO A 317 -21.44 -3.88 -1.34
N THR A 318 -21.30 -3.45 -0.09
CA THR A 318 -20.71 -2.15 0.30
C THR A 318 -19.22 -2.23 0.65
N PHE A 319 -18.63 -3.43 0.63
CA PHE A 319 -17.22 -3.66 0.96
C PHE A 319 -16.31 -3.32 -0.23
N LEU A 320 -16.39 -2.09 -0.71
CA LEU A 320 -15.64 -1.58 -1.86
C LEU A 320 -14.24 -1.16 -1.39
N ARG A 321 -13.26 -2.04 -1.60
CA ARG A 321 -11.89 -1.85 -1.12
C ARG A 321 -11.04 -1.13 -2.15
N ILE A 322 -10.23 -0.18 -1.69
CA ILE A 322 -9.18 0.44 -2.51
C ILE A 322 -7.81 0.28 -1.85
N THR A 323 -7.77 0.29 -0.52
CA THR A 323 -6.53 0.22 0.25
C THR A 323 -6.81 -0.21 1.70
N SER A 324 -6.25 0.50 2.68
CA SER A 324 -5.70 0.03 3.94
C SER A 324 -6.62 -0.78 4.85
N GLN A 325 -5.95 -1.61 5.65
CA GLN A 325 -6.48 -2.25 6.84
C GLN A 325 -5.43 -2.18 7.96
N GLN A 326 -5.85 -2.40 9.21
CA GLN A 326 -4.99 -2.42 10.38
C GLN A 326 -5.55 -3.38 11.42
N LEU A 327 -4.71 -4.26 11.96
CA LEU A 327 -5.04 -5.00 13.17
C LEU A 327 -4.75 -4.17 14.42
N PHE A 328 -5.58 -4.33 15.42
CA PHE A 328 -5.43 -3.65 16.71
C PHE A 328 -6.12 -4.43 17.83
N HIS A 329 -5.74 -4.14 19.07
CA HIS A 329 -6.44 -4.64 20.26
C HIS A 329 -7.39 -3.59 20.81
N ARG A 330 -8.57 -4.04 21.26
CA ARG A 330 -9.52 -3.24 22.05
C ARG A 330 -10.22 -4.16 23.04
N ASP A 331 -10.31 -3.73 24.30
CA ASP A 331 -10.98 -4.48 25.38
C ASP A 331 -10.54 -5.95 25.49
N GLY A 332 -9.24 -6.21 25.28
CA GLY A 332 -8.65 -7.55 25.36
C GLY A 332 -8.96 -8.46 24.17
N ARG A 333 -9.50 -7.92 23.06
CA ARG A 333 -9.77 -8.65 21.81
C ARG A 333 -9.02 -8.01 20.65
N GLN A 334 -8.54 -8.83 19.73
CA GLN A 334 -8.04 -8.35 18.44
C GLN A 334 -9.21 -8.05 17.50
N LEU A 335 -9.08 -6.98 16.71
CA LEU A 335 -10.03 -6.54 15.70
C LEU A 335 -9.26 -6.11 14.43
N ILE A 336 -9.98 -6.02 13.31
CA ILE A 336 -9.43 -5.49 12.04
C ILE A 336 -10.22 -4.27 11.61
N ALA A 337 -9.58 -3.11 11.53
CA ALA A 337 -10.16 -1.91 10.93
C ALA A 337 -9.88 -1.88 9.43
N VAL A 338 -10.89 -1.51 8.64
CA VAL A 338 -10.83 -1.57 7.17
C VAL A 338 -11.53 -0.35 6.56
N THR A 339 -10.88 0.28 5.58
CA THR A 339 -11.52 1.33 4.76
C THR A 339 -12.51 0.76 3.74
N GLY A 340 -13.64 1.44 3.57
CA GLY A 340 -14.61 1.21 2.49
C GLY A 340 -14.82 2.47 1.68
N PHE A 341 -14.62 2.41 0.37
CA PHE A 341 -14.88 3.55 -0.51
C PHE A 341 -16.40 3.73 -0.70
N PRO A 342 -16.91 4.98 -0.74
CA PRO A 342 -16.18 6.26 -0.61
C PRO A 342 -16.03 6.77 0.82
N ASN A 343 -16.77 6.23 1.78
CA ASN A 343 -17.09 6.93 3.02
C ASN A 343 -17.35 5.97 4.19
N ARG A 344 -16.76 4.77 4.21
CA ARG A 344 -17.05 3.76 5.23
C ARG A 344 -15.83 3.31 6.01
N LEU A 345 -16.07 2.97 7.27
CA LEU A 345 -15.14 2.24 8.14
C LEU A 345 -15.82 0.95 8.58
N PHE A 346 -15.18 -0.18 8.32
CA PHE A 346 -15.59 -1.48 8.85
C PHE A 346 -14.63 -1.88 9.98
N VAL A 347 -15.17 -2.46 11.06
CA VAL A 347 -14.40 -3.19 12.07
C VAL A 347 -14.89 -4.63 12.07
N LEU A 348 -13.96 -5.55 11.89
CA LEU A 348 -14.23 -6.98 11.75
C LEU A 348 -13.69 -7.74 12.96
N ASP A 349 -14.38 -8.81 13.35
CA ASP A 349 -13.84 -9.82 14.25
C ASP A 349 -12.95 -10.77 13.42
N PRO A 350 -11.64 -10.86 13.70
CA PRO A 350 -10.74 -11.75 12.97
C PRO A 350 -11.11 -13.23 13.10
N THR A 351 -11.80 -13.65 14.16
CA THR A 351 -12.06 -15.06 14.49
C THR A 351 -12.97 -15.72 13.45
N ASP A 352 -14.02 -15.01 13.02
CA ASP A 352 -15.03 -15.50 12.09
C ASP A 352 -15.24 -14.58 10.88
N MET A 353 -14.48 -13.48 10.81
CA MET A 353 -14.56 -12.44 9.77
C MET A 353 -15.91 -11.72 9.72
N SER A 354 -16.67 -11.73 10.82
CA SER A 354 -17.94 -11.00 10.95
C SER A 354 -17.72 -9.50 11.17
N THR A 355 -18.70 -8.69 10.74
CA THR A 355 -18.67 -7.24 10.99
C THR A 355 -19.15 -6.95 12.40
N VAL A 356 -18.27 -6.35 13.21
CA VAL A 356 -18.58 -5.83 14.55
C VAL A 356 -19.10 -4.40 14.45
N PHE A 357 -18.58 -3.63 13.49
CA PHE A 357 -18.90 -2.22 13.32
C PHE A 357 -18.88 -1.84 11.83
N ASP A 358 -19.86 -1.06 11.38
CA ASP A 358 -19.96 -0.50 10.03
C ASP A 358 -20.46 0.94 10.14
N LEU A 359 -19.58 1.90 9.87
CA LEU A 359 -19.86 3.32 10.01
C LEU A 359 -19.77 4.03 8.67
N GLU A 360 -20.83 4.75 8.34
CA GLU A 360 -20.81 5.77 7.30
C GLU A 360 -20.25 7.08 7.88
N LEU A 361 -19.12 7.53 7.34
CA LEU A 361 -18.33 8.66 7.82
C LEU A 361 -18.96 10.02 7.45
N PHE A 362 -19.65 10.07 6.31
CA PHE A 362 -20.36 11.24 5.80
C PHE A 362 -21.39 10.81 4.76
N ALA A 363 -22.46 11.56 4.57
CA ALA A 363 -23.46 11.24 3.55
C ALA A 363 -22.86 11.27 2.14
N HIS A 364 -23.17 10.26 1.32
CA HIS A 364 -22.74 10.17 -0.07
C HIS A 364 -23.79 9.44 -0.93
N GLU A 365 -23.90 9.80 -2.20
CA GLU A 365 -24.78 9.09 -3.13
C GLU A 365 -24.24 7.69 -3.43
N PRO A 366 -25.01 6.60 -3.24
CA PRO A 366 -24.50 5.25 -3.46
C PRO A 366 -23.92 5.07 -4.87
N VAL A 367 -22.66 4.65 -4.95
CA VAL A 367 -22.00 4.35 -6.24
C VAL A 367 -22.06 2.86 -6.48
N GLN A 368 -22.57 2.45 -7.64
CA GLN A 368 -22.60 1.05 -8.05
C GLN A 368 -21.37 0.74 -8.91
N PRO A 369 -20.58 -0.30 -8.59
CA PRO A 369 -19.50 -0.74 -9.46
C PRO A 369 -20.06 -1.30 -10.78
N PRO A 370 -19.32 -1.15 -11.90
CA PRO A 370 -17.97 -0.59 -11.97
C PRO A 370 -17.94 0.95 -12.04
N PHE A 371 -16.99 1.60 -11.37
CA PHE A 371 -16.81 3.06 -11.41
C PHE A 371 -15.35 3.49 -11.29
N ILE A 372 -15.03 4.73 -11.69
CA ILE A 372 -13.72 5.34 -11.46
C ILE A 372 -13.67 5.92 -10.04
N CYS A 373 -12.71 5.50 -9.24
CA CYS A 373 -12.40 6.13 -7.97
C CYS A 373 -11.76 7.51 -8.18
N ALA A 374 -12.36 8.54 -7.58
CA ALA A 374 -11.75 9.86 -7.45
C ALA A 374 -10.68 9.83 -6.33
N LYS A 375 -9.43 9.49 -6.69
CA LYS A 375 -8.30 9.28 -5.75
C LYS A 375 -7.93 10.47 -4.86
N ASN A 376 -8.25 11.69 -5.31
CA ASN A 376 -7.99 12.94 -4.59
C ASN A 376 -9.28 13.59 -4.09
N SER A 377 -10.28 12.77 -3.75
CA SER A 377 -11.54 13.21 -3.16
C SER A 377 -11.44 13.31 -1.63
N GLN A 378 -12.56 13.66 -0.99
CA GLN A 378 -12.68 13.66 0.47
C GLN A 378 -12.70 12.24 1.08
N SER A 379 -12.70 11.18 0.26
CA SER A 379 -12.72 9.81 0.72
C SER A 379 -11.49 9.46 1.56
N PRO A 380 -11.67 9.03 2.82
CA PRO A 380 -10.57 8.56 3.65
C PRO A 380 -10.20 7.14 3.24
N LEU A 381 -8.97 7.00 2.74
CA LEU A 381 -8.44 5.76 2.17
C LEU A 381 -7.39 5.12 3.09
N TYR A 382 -6.74 5.90 3.94
CA TYR A 382 -5.67 5.42 4.81
C TYR A 382 -6.14 5.51 6.25
N LEU A 383 -5.87 4.49 7.06
CA LEU A 383 -6.24 4.46 8.47
C LEU A 383 -5.08 4.07 9.38
N ALA A 384 -5.15 4.53 10.62
CA ALA A 384 -4.35 4.09 11.76
C ALA A 384 -5.26 4.00 12.98
N VAL A 385 -5.02 3.04 13.87
CA VAL A 385 -5.79 2.86 15.11
C VAL A 385 -4.88 3.14 16.29
N GLU A 386 -5.32 3.98 17.22
CA GLU A 386 -4.48 4.29 18.38
C GLU A 386 -4.29 3.07 19.29
N PRO A 387 -3.25 3.03 20.15
CA PRO A 387 -2.91 1.84 20.93
C PRO A 387 -4.03 1.30 21.85
N SER A 388 -4.96 2.14 22.30
CA SER A 388 -6.08 1.69 23.14
C SER A 388 -7.21 1.01 22.33
N GLY A 389 -7.21 1.21 21.01
CA GLY A 389 -8.26 0.77 20.12
C GLY A 389 -9.53 1.65 20.13
N ARG A 390 -9.57 2.75 20.89
CA ARG A 390 -10.75 3.63 20.95
C ARG A 390 -10.90 4.52 19.72
N TYR A 391 -9.82 5.19 19.31
CA TYR A 391 -9.84 6.13 18.19
C TYR A 391 -9.26 5.53 16.91
N VAL A 392 -9.97 5.73 15.79
CA VAL A 392 -9.46 5.44 14.44
C VAL A 392 -9.24 6.77 13.72
N PHE A 393 -8.01 6.97 13.27
CA PHE A 393 -7.60 8.11 12.47
C PHE A 393 -7.63 7.69 11.01
N MET A 394 -8.35 8.43 10.18
CA MET A 394 -8.44 8.13 8.76
C MET A 394 -8.14 9.38 7.94
N THR A 395 -7.48 9.21 6.80
CA THR A 395 -7.16 10.34 5.92
C THR A 395 -7.36 10.03 4.45
N GLY A 396 -7.76 11.07 3.72
CA GLY A 396 -7.61 11.15 2.27
C GLY A 396 -6.39 12.03 1.93
N ALA A 397 -6.54 12.89 0.92
CA ALA A 397 -5.44 13.73 0.44
C ALA A 397 -5.10 14.94 1.34
N SER A 398 -6.03 15.43 2.17
CA SER A 398 -5.82 16.65 2.99
C SER A 398 -6.64 16.76 4.27
N THR A 399 -7.58 15.83 4.49
CA THR A 399 -8.49 15.84 5.64
C THR A 399 -8.22 14.64 6.53
N LEU A 400 -8.05 14.91 7.83
CA LEU A 400 -7.99 13.93 8.89
C LEU A 400 -9.40 13.78 9.50
N PHE A 401 -9.89 12.55 9.54
CA PHE A 401 -11.08 12.15 10.24
C PHE A 401 -10.67 11.42 11.52
N VAL A 402 -11.29 11.76 12.64
CA VAL A 402 -11.15 11.01 13.90
C VAL A 402 -12.48 10.36 14.22
N VAL A 403 -12.49 9.04 14.28
CA VAL A 403 -13.65 8.24 14.66
C VAL A 403 -13.45 7.77 16.09
N ASP A 404 -14.42 8.03 16.95
CA ASP A 404 -14.50 7.43 18.28
C ASP A 404 -15.36 6.16 18.18
N LEU A 405 -14.75 5.00 18.42
CA LEU A 405 -15.46 3.72 18.34
C LEU A 405 -16.31 3.43 19.59
N ASP A 406 -16.19 4.17 20.69
CA ASP A 406 -17.13 4.11 21.81
C ASP A 406 -18.41 4.85 21.46
N GLU A 407 -18.28 6.03 20.86
CA GLU A 407 -19.43 6.85 20.43
C GLU A 407 -20.02 6.41 19.09
N GLY A 408 -19.27 5.63 18.32
CA GLY A 408 -19.68 5.09 17.03
C GLY A 408 -19.87 6.16 15.96
N ARG A 409 -19.04 7.21 15.95
CA ARG A 409 -19.19 8.34 15.02
C ARG A 409 -17.87 9.05 14.74
N VAL A 410 -17.87 9.86 13.68
CA VAL A 410 -16.83 10.87 13.46
C VAL A 410 -16.97 11.96 14.55
N VAL A 411 -15.89 12.20 15.30
CA VAL A 411 -15.81 13.24 16.33
C VAL A 411 -15.04 14.47 15.87
N GLU A 412 -14.14 14.30 14.90
CA GLU A 412 -13.39 15.39 14.27
C GLU A 412 -13.26 15.18 12.76
N GLN A 413 -13.26 16.28 12.03
CA GLN A 413 -12.91 16.33 10.62
C GLN A 413 -12.16 17.63 10.35
N VAL A 414 -10.84 17.54 10.23
CA VAL A 414 -9.96 18.71 10.15
C VAL A 414 -9.01 18.63 8.97
N PRO A 415 -8.68 19.76 8.30
CA PRO A 415 -7.60 19.77 7.33
C PRO A 415 -6.26 19.63 8.06
N PHE A 416 -5.38 18.74 7.59
CA PHE A 416 -4.01 18.58 8.11
C PHE A 416 -2.94 19.13 7.14
N CYS A 417 -3.31 19.40 5.90
CA CYS A 417 -2.46 20.07 4.92
C CYS A 417 -3.30 20.84 3.89
N GLU A 418 -2.65 21.61 3.03
CA GLU A 418 -3.33 22.33 1.94
C GLU A 418 -3.96 21.34 0.94
N PRO A 419 -5.25 21.47 0.58
CA PRO A 419 -5.89 20.62 -0.41
C PRO A 419 -5.14 20.61 -1.75
N GLY A 420 -4.93 19.41 -2.28
CA GLY A 420 -4.21 19.22 -3.54
C GLY A 420 -2.69 19.33 -3.43
N SER A 421 -2.13 19.59 -2.25
CA SER A 421 -0.67 19.62 -2.03
C SER A 421 -0.02 18.23 -2.03
N LEU A 422 -0.82 17.17 -1.90
CA LEU A 422 -0.42 15.77 -2.06
C LEU A 422 -1.04 15.19 -3.33
N MET A 423 -0.21 14.64 -4.22
CA MET A 423 -0.67 13.91 -5.41
C MET A 423 -1.25 12.55 -5.05
N ALA A 424 -0.66 11.92 -4.04
CA ALA A 424 -1.02 10.62 -3.50
C ALA A 424 -0.52 10.56 -2.05
N THR A 425 -1.25 9.81 -1.22
CA THR A 425 -0.91 9.59 0.19
C THR A 425 -0.61 8.10 0.40
N ALA A 426 0.29 7.81 1.32
CA ALA A 426 0.72 6.47 1.72
C ALA A 426 -0.19 5.89 2.82
N HIS A 427 0.07 4.65 3.24
CA HIS A 427 -0.39 4.16 4.53
C HIS A 427 0.06 5.11 5.65
N ILE A 428 -0.82 5.32 6.64
CA ILE A 428 -0.55 6.15 7.82
C ILE A 428 -0.38 5.26 9.05
N GLY A 429 0.26 5.78 10.08
CA GLY A 429 0.58 5.00 11.29
C GLY A 429 1.23 5.85 12.36
N PHE A 430 1.23 5.34 13.58
CA PHE A 430 1.82 6.04 14.72
C PHE A 430 3.33 5.85 14.76
N VAL A 431 4.04 6.93 15.07
CA VAL A 431 5.49 6.95 15.31
C VAL A 431 5.79 7.64 16.63
N ARG A 432 6.86 7.21 17.29
CA ARG A 432 7.40 7.76 18.53
C ARG A 432 8.56 8.72 18.30
#